data_AF-A0A166R584-F1
#
_entry.id   AF-A0A166R584-F1
#
_cell.length_a   1.000
_cell.length_b   1.000
_cell.length_c   1.000
_cell.angle_alpha   90.00
_cell.angle_beta   90.00
_cell.angle_gamma   90.00
#
_symmetry.space_group_name_H-M   'P 1'
#
loop_
_entity.id
_entity.type
_entity.pdbx_description
1 polymer ?
#
loop_
_entity_poly.entity_id
_entity_poly.type
_entity_poly.pdbx_seq_one_letter_code
_entity_poly.pdbx_strand_id
1 'polypeptide(L)'
;MMDVLEDALKKPYPKPSKNPKTIVQPPLSFHLDVRQRIPTTEEFSELVYFTNAPVFTVFLKGTSSTSYKHHPTSATSLRGVLDDDPDAMRWPIVVNYDKQQIALDLSALRTILKTLAEDRKKQ
;
A
#
# COMPACT_ATOMS: atom_id res chain seq x y z
N MET A 1 17.71 -7.34 5.82
CA MET A 1 16.61 -6.44 5.38
C MET A 1 16.22 -5.44 6.46
N MET A 2 16.46 -5.71 7.76
CA MET A 2 16.35 -4.72 8.85
C MET A 2 17.38 -3.58 8.76
N ASP A 3 18.60 -3.86 8.27
CA ASP A 3 19.69 -2.86 8.25
C ASP A 3 19.37 -1.61 7.43
N VAL A 4 18.57 -1.74 6.36
CA VAL A 4 18.22 -0.62 5.48
C VAL A 4 17.22 0.32 6.16
N LEU A 5 16.30 -0.21 6.96
CA LEU A 5 15.32 0.58 7.70
C LEU A 5 15.98 1.28 8.89
N GLU A 6 16.87 0.58 9.60
CA GLU A 6 17.65 1.18 10.67
C GLU A 6 18.59 2.29 10.18
N ASP A 7 19.20 2.11 9.00
CA ASP A 7 20.06 3.12 8.38
C ASP A 7 19.26 4.34 7.89
N ALA A 8 18.03 4.14 7.40
CA ALA A 8 17.12 5.22 7.02
C ALA A 8 16.68 6.06 8.23
N LEU A 9 16.49 5.45 9.40
CA LEU A 9 16.15 6.14 10.65
C LEU A 9 17.31 6.95 11.22
N LYS A 10 18.56 6.52 10.98
CA LYS A 10 19.78 7.18 11.48
C LYS A 10 20.21 8.37 10.63
N LYS A 11 19.73 8.50 9.39
CA LYS A 11 20.07 9.63 8.53
C LYS A 11 19.29 10.88 8.96
N PRO A 12 19.97 12.00 9.25
CA PRO A 12 19.28 13.25 9.53
C PRO A 12 18.42 13.63 8.33
N TYR A 13 17.17 14.01 8.59
CA TYR A 13 16.27 14.49 7.54
C TYR A 13 16.98 15.60 6.74
N PRO A 14 16.94 15.57 5.40
CA PRO A 14 17.72 16.49 4.58
C PRO A 14 17.47 17.93 5.02
N LYS A 15 18.54 18.61 5.45
CA LYS A 15 18.46 19.98 5.95
C LYS A 15 17.93 20.89 4.83
N PRO A 16 17.08 21.88 5.16
CA PRO A 16 16.65 22.87 4.18
C PRO A 16 17.88 23.55 3.56
N SER A 17 17.98 23.47 2.24
CA SER A 17 19.07 24.06 1.45
C SER A 17 19.08 25.59 1.61
N LYS A 18 20.28 26.19 1.63
CA LYS A 18 20.46 27.66 1.65
C LYS A 18 20.05 28.35 0.35
N ASN A 19 19.69 27.58 -0.69
CA ASN A 19 19.17 28.12 -1.94
C ASN A 19 17.64 28.28 -1.85
N PRO A 20 17.08 29.50 -2.01
CA PRO A 20 15.64 29.74 -1.91
C PRO A 20 14.79 29.13 -3.03
N LYS A 21 15.42 28.56 -4.08
CA LYS A 21 14.76 27.76 -5.12
C LYS A 21 14.72 26.26 -4.80
N THR A 22 15.43 25.83 -3.76
CA THR A 22 15.44 24.45 -3.25
C THR A 22 14.71 24.41 -1.92
N ILE A 23 13.53 25.03 -1.85
CA ILE A 23 12.62 24.86 -0.71
C ILE A 23 12.28 23.37 -0.65
N VAL A 24 12.98 22.71 0.27
CA VAL A 24 12.70 21.41 0.85
C VAL A 24 11.27 21.52 1.36
N GLN A 25 10.34 21.03 0.55
CA GLN A 25 8.95 20.93 0.96
C GLN A 25 8.93 20.21 2.33
N PRO A 26 8.31 20.78 3.39
CA PRO A 26 8.19 20.08 4.66
C PRO A 26 7.58 18.69 4.45
N PRO A 27 7.87 17.71 5.33
CA PRO A 27 7.35 16.37 5.21
C PRO A 27 5.85 16.39 4.94
N LEU A 28 5.36 15.51 4.07
CA LEU A 28 3.93 15.32 3.90
C LEU A 28 3.32 15.02 5.27
N SER A 29 2.34 15.83 5.66
CA SER A 29 1.61 15.61 6.91
C SER A 29 0.42 14.72 6.59
N PHE A 30 0.51 13.46 6.99
CA PHE A 30 -0.58 12.50 6.86
C PHE A 30 -0.63 11.64 8.13
N HIS A 31 -1.83 11.17 8.46
CA HIS A 31 -1.99 10.18 9.51
C HIS A 31 -1.66 8.80 8.92
N LEU A 32 -0.69 8.10 9.52
CA LEU A 32 -0.29 6.76 9.09
C LEU A 32 -0.77 5.74 10.12
N ASP A 33 -1.73 4.90 9.73
CA ASP A 33 -2.12 3.70 10.47
C ASP A 33 -1.44 2.47 9.83
N VAL A 34 -0.71 1.69 10.62
CA VAL A 34 0.00 0.49 10.17
C VAL A 34 -0.59 -0.73 10.85
N ARG A 35 -1.25 -1.58 10.06
CA ARG A 35 -1.84 -2.84 10.54
C ARG A 35 -1.03 -4.03 10.06
N GLN A 36 -0.46 -4.77 11.01
CA GLN A 36 0.32 -5.99 10.75
C GLN A 36 -0.57 -7.24 10.86
N ARG A 37 -1.61 -7.32 10.03
CA ARG A 37 -2.52 -8.47 10.00
C ARG A 37 -3.17 -8.61 8.64
N ILE A 38 -3.57 -9.82 8.29
CA ILE A 38 -4.39 -10.08 7.11
C ILE A 38 -5.71 -9.30 7.24
N PRO A 39 -6.14 -8.56 6.20
CA PRO A 39 -7.43 -7.90 6.16
C PRO A 39 -8.58 -8.87 6.43
N THR A 40 -9.63 -8.36 7.05
CA THR A 40 -10.90 -9.07 7.23
C THR A 40 -11.64 -9.23 5.90
N THR A 41 -12.66 -10.07 5.86
CA THR A 41 -13.50 -10.27 4.67
C THR A 41 -14.17 -8.97 4.21
N GLU A 42 -14.61 -8.16 5.17
CA GLU A 42 -15.23 -6.85 4.93
C GLU A 42 -14.20 -5.87 4.36
N GLU A 43 -13.01 -5.80 4.97
CA GLU A 43 -11.91 -4.98 4.47
C GLU A 43 -11.49 -5.41 3.05
N PHE A 44 -11.39 -6.71 2.76
CA PHE A 44 -11.09 -7.15 1.39
C PHE A 44 -12.15 -6.73 0.39
N SER A 45 -13.43 -6.75 0.76
CA SER A 45 -14.52 -6.29 -0.10
C SER A 45 -14.38 -4.80 -0.42
N GLU A 46 -14.01 -4.00 0.58
CA GLU A 46 -13.72 -2.57 0.40
C GLU A 46 -12.46 -2.33 -0.46
N LEU A 47 -11.37 -3.06 -0.20
CA LEU A 47 -10.11 -2.89 -0.92
C LEU A 47 -10.27 -3.22 -2.41
N VAL A 48 -11.07 -4.23 -2.76
CA VAL A 48 -11.35 -4.58 -4.16
C VAL A 48 -12.07 -3.44 -4.87
N TYR A 49 -12.99 -2.75 -4.19
CA TYR A 49 -13.66 -1.58 -4.76
C TYR A 49 -12.64 -0.51 -5.17
N PHE A 50 -11.60 -0.27 -4.37
CA PHE A 50 -10.53 0.69 -4.71
C PHE A 50 -9.63 0.25 -5.87
N THR A 51 -9.57 -1.06 -6.18
CA THR A 51 -8.77 -1.54 -7.32
C THR A 51 -9.41 -1.27 -8.67
N ASN A 52 -10.66 -0.77 -8.72
CA ASN A 52 -11.46 -0.56 -9.93
C ASN A 52 -11.59 -1.83 -10.81
N ALA A 53 -11.31 -3.01 -10.26
CA ALA A 53 -11.42 -4.30 -10.93
C ALA A 53 -11.89 -5.35 -9.90
N PRO A 54 -12.91 -6.17 -10.21
CA PRO A 54 -13.44 -7.17 -9.27
C PRO A 54 -12.55 -8.43 -9.22
N VAL A 55 -11.25 -8.24 -8.99
CA VAL A 55 -10.24 -9.31 -9.11
C VAL A 55 -9.55 -9.49 -7.76
N PHE A 56 -9.95 -10.50 -7.00
CA PHE A 56 -9.37 -10.79 -5.67
C PHE A 56 -7.97 -11.40 -5.74
N THR A 57 -7.57 -11.98 -6.87
CA THR A 57 -6.23 -12.55 -7.06
C THR A 57 -5.12 -11.49 -7.04
N VAL A 58 -5.45 -10.21 -7.20
CA VAL A 58 -4.46 -9.11 -7.13
C VAL A 58 -3.76 -9.00 -5.77
N PHE A 59 -4.41 -9.52 -4.72
CA PHE A 59 -3.89 -9.56 -3.35
C PHE A 59 -3.00 -10.77 -3.07
N LEU A 60 -2.77 -11.65 -4.04
CA LEU A 60 -1.89 -12.81 -3.91
C LEU A 60 -0.53 -12.56 -4.60
N LYS A 61 0.53 -13.21 -4.09
CA LYS A 61 1.88 -13.20 -4.69
C LYS A 61 1.90 -14.06 -5.95
N GLY A 62 2.28 -13.44 -7.07
CA GLY A 62 2.42 -14.13 -8.35
C GLY A 62 1.07 -14.42 -9.02
N THR A 63 0.95 -14.08 -10.30
CA THR A 63 -0.23 -14.40 -11.13
C THR A 63 -0.28 -15.88 -11.55
N SER A 64 0.65 -16.71 -11.07
CA SER A 64 1.02 -18.00 -11.66
C SER A 64 1.31 -19.09 -10.62
N SER A 65 0.49 -19.23 -9.58
CA SER A 65 0.41 -20.51 -8.87
C SER A 65 -0.35 -21.48 -9.77
N THR A 66 0.32 -22.51 -10.27
CA THR A 66 -0.22 -23.55 -11.15
C THR A 66 -1.25 -24.46 -10.48
N SER A 67 -1.61 -24.20 -9.23
CA SER A 67 -2.69 -24.90 -8.54
C SER A 67 -4.01 -24.12 -8.70
N TYR A 68 -4.80 -24.52 -9.70
CA TYR A 68 -6.13 -23.99 -10.04
C TYR A 68 -7.17 -24.00 -8.89
N LYS A 69 -6.83 -24.52 -7.71
CA LYS A 69 -7.72 -24.62 -6.54
C LYS A 69 -7.95 -23.29 -5.80
N HIS A 70 -7.15 -22.25 -6.05
CA HIS A 70 -7.14 -21.02 -5.22
C HIS A 70 -7.21 -19.73 -6.04
N HIS A 71 -8.10 -19.64 -7.03
CA HIS A 71 -8.48 -18.36 -7.62
C HIS A 71 -9.69 -17.80 -6.88
N PRO A 72 -9.51 -17.00 -5.82
CA PRO A 72 -10.64 -16.46 -5.08
C PRO A 72 -11.47 -15.56 -5.99
N THR A 73 -12.78 -15.82 -5.99
CA THR A 73 -13.79 -15.00 -6.69
C THR A 73 -14.57 -14.12 -5.72
N SER A 74 -14.31 -14.25 -4.42
CA SER A 74 -14.99 -13.53 -3.34
C SER A 74 -14.01 -13.20 -2.21
N ALA A 75 -14.38 -12.24 -1.37
CA ALA A 75 -13.57 -11.89 -0.20
C ALA A 75 -13.43 -13.08 0.77
N THR A 76 -14.51 -13.84 0.96
CA THR A 76 -14.51 -15.02 1.84
C THR A 76 -13.59 -16.11 1.32
N SER A 77 -13.60 -16.35 -0.01
CA SER A 77 -12.67 -17.33 -0.60
C SER A 77 -11.23 -16.87 -0.50
N LEU A 78 -10.94 -15.58 -0.76
CA LEU A 78 -9.61 -15.02 -0.57
C LEU A 78 -9.13 -15.19 0.87
N ARG A 79 -10.00 -14.89 1.83
CA ARG A 79 -9.69 -15.05 3.24
C ARG A 79 -9.36 -16.51 3.59
N GLY A 80 -10.14 -17.46 3.10
CA GLY A 80 -9.86 -18.89 3.28
C GLY A 80 -8.51 -19.31 2.71
N VAL A 81 -8.15 -18.85 1.51
CA VAL A 81 -6.81 -19.11 0.94
C VAL A 81 -5.71 -18.59 1.84
N LEU A 82 -5.89 -17.39 2.41
CA LEU A 82 -4.89 -16.73 3.24
C LEU A 82 -4.84 -17.23 4.68
N ASP A 83 -5.92 -17.83 5.18
CA ASP A 83 -5.91 -18.54 6.46
C ASP A 83 -5.14 -19.87 6.34
N ASP A 84 -5.22 -20.55 5.17
CA ASP A 84 -4.45 -21.76 4.86
C ASP A 84 -2.97 -21.45 4.54
N ASP A 85 -2.70 -20.39 3.77
CA ASP A 85 -1.36 -19.94 3.39
C ASP A 85 -1.22 -18.40 3.53
N PRO A 86 -0.86 -17.90 4.72
CA PRO A 86 -0.62 -16.48 4.97
C PRO A 86 0.49 -15.87 4.12
N ASP A 87 1.47 -16.70 3.72
CA ASP A 87 2.62 -16.26 2.94
C ASP A 87 2.27 -16.00 1.48
N ALA A 88 1.15 -16.53 0.99
CA ALA A 88 0.61 -16.22 -0.33
C ALA A 88 0.16 -14.76 -0.47
N MET A 89 -0.09 -14.04 0.64
CA MET A 89 -0.58 -12.66 0.58
C MET A 89 0.50 -11.70 0.04
N ARG A 90 0.08 -10.81 -0.85
CA ARG A 90 0.91 -9.71 -1.37
C ARG A 90 1.07 -8.62 -0.31
N TRP A 91 2.32 -8.26 -0.05
CA TRP A 91 2.69 -7.20 0.88
C TRP A 91 3.71 -6.24 0.26
N PRO A 92 3.74 -4.96 0.66
CA PRO A 92 2.73 -4.26 1.45
C PRO A 92 1.51 -3.86 0.59
N ILE A 93 0.36 -3.67 1.24
CA ILE A 93 -0.82 -3.01 0.66
C ILE A 93 -0.90 -1.63 1.29
N VAL A 94 -0.89 -0.58 0.47
CA VAL A 94 -1.03 0.80 0.94
C VAL A 94 -2.35 1.36 0.45
N VAL A 95 -3.10 2.01 1.34
CA VAL A 95 -4.44 2.51 1.06
C VAL A 95 -4.53 3.97 1.48
N ASN A 96 -5.11 4.79 0.62
CA ASN A 96 -5.56 6.13 0.96
C ASN A 96 -7.08 6.12 0.96
N TYR A 97 -7.68 6.00 2.15
CA TYR A 97 -9.13 5.91 2.32
C TYR A 97 -9.85 7.19 1.89
N ASP A 98 -9.26 8.37 2.13
CA ASP A 98 -9.88 9.67 1.79
C ASP A 98 -10.10 9.85 0.28
N LYS A 99 -9.22 9.25 -0.53
CA LYS A 99 -9.27 9.33 -1.99
C LYS A 99 -9.63 8.01 -2.66
N GLN A 100 -9.94 6.97 -1.88
CA GLN A 100 -10.28 5.63 -2.36
C GLN A 100 -9.20 5.06 -3.29
N GLN A 101 -7.92 5.28 -2.96
CA GLN A 101 -6.79 4.79 -3.75
C GLN A 101 -6.10 3.62 -3.06
N ILE A 102 -5.66 2.66 -3.85
CA ILE A 102 -4.90 1.51 -3.37
C ILE A 102 -3.61 1.33 -4.18
N ALA A 103 -2.54 0.95 -3.49
CA ALA A 103 -1.26 0.64 -4.08
C ALA A 103 -0.81 -0.76 -3.68
N LEU A 104 -0.65 -1.60 -4.70
CA LEU A 104 -0.12 -2.97 -4.60
C LEU A 104 1.32 -3.07 -5.13
N ASP A 105 1.86 -1.96 -5.63
CA ASP A 105 3.22 -1.82 -6.12
C ASP A 105 3.75 -0.38 -5.90
N LEU A 106 5.04 -0.20 -6.17
CA LEU A 106 5.72 1.10 -6.01
C LEU A 106 5.23 2.17 -6.99
N SER A 107 4.71 1.78 -8.15
CA SER A 107 4.21 2.73 -9.16
C SER A 107 2.92 3.38 -8.68
N ALA A 108 1.97 2.56 -8.21
CA ALA A 108 0.73 3.00 -7.60
C ALA A 108 0.98 3.82 -6.33
N LEU A 109 1.97 3.41 -5.50
CA LEU A 109 2.34 4.15 -4.30
C LEU A 109 2.82 5.57 -4.63
N ARG A 110 3.63 5.73 -5.68
CA ARG A 110 4.06 7.06 -6.14
C ARG A 110 2.87 7.93 -6.54
N THR A 111 1.83 7.36 -7.13
CA THR A 111 0.61 8.08 -7.47
C THR A 111 -0.10 8.58 -6.22
N ILE A 112 -0.28 7.73 -5.20
CA ILE A 112 -0.89 8.12 -3.92
C ILE A 112 -0.09 9.27 -3.29
N LEU A 113 1.24 9.13 -3.19
CA LEU A 113 2.10 10.16 -2.60
C LEU A 113 2.06 11.49 -3.38
N LYS A 114 1.96 11.44 -4.71
CA LYS A 114 1.76 12.63 -5.55
C LYS A 114 0.42 13.29 -5.25
N THR A 115 -0.66 12.53 -5.11
CA THR A 115 -1.98 13.05 -4.75
C THR A 115 -1.93 13.78 -3.41
N LEU A 116 -1.30 13.19 -2.39
CA LEU A 116 -1.12 13.83 -1.08
C LEU A 116 -0.28 15.12 -1.17
N ALA A 117 0.76 15.13 -2.02
CA ALA A 117 1.59 16.32 -2.24
C ALA A 117 0.86 17.46 -2.95
N GLU A 118 -0.03 17.14 -3.89
CA GLU A 118 -0.86 18.12 -4.58
C GLU A 118 -1.94 18.70 -3.66
N ASP A 119 -2.59 17.88 -2.84
CA ASP A 119 -3.60 18.36 -1.89
C ASP A 119 -3.00 19.35 -0.87
N ARG A 120 -1.75 19.12 -0.47
CA ARG A 120 -1.01 20.08 0.35
C ARG A 120 -0.85 21.45 -0.32
N LYS A 121 -0.67 21.53 -1.64
CA LYS A 121 -0.50 22.82 -2.34
C LYS A 121 -1.78 23.65 -2.39
N LYS A 122 -2.94 23.03 -2.14
CA LYS A 122 -4.26 23.67 -2.16
C LYS A 122 -4.69 24.21 -0.79
N GLN A 123 -3.97 23.86 0.26
CA GLN A 123 -4.12 24.40 1.62
C GLN A 123 -3.25 25.64 1.79
#